data_AF-A0A536P6D1-F1
#
_entry.id   AF-A0A536P6D1-F1
#
_cell.length_a   1.000
_cell.length_b   1.000
_cell.length_c   1.000
_cell.angle_alpha   90.00
_cell.angle_beta   90.00
_cell.angle_gamma   90.00
#
_symmetry.space_group_name_H-M   'P 1'
#
loop_
_entity.id
_entity.type
_entity.pdbx_description
1 polymer ?
#
loop_
_entity_poly.entity_id
_entity_poly.type
_entity_poly.pdbx_seq_one_letter_code
_entity_poly.pdbx_strand_id
1 'polypeptide(L)'
;MGPKAIWREDMITSLLATALVAGLFLDGWNHINLQNGALGEFWTFWHGLLYLGFTASAFWAVTRNPHLYTRGAKPPPYFHPLLGVPLRYPLAIGGLALATIG
;
A
#
# COMPACT_ATOMS: atom_id res chain seq x y z
N MET A 1 14.20 -13.19 11.72
CA MET A 1 14.68 -11.82 11.44
C MET A 1 14.96 -11.16 12.78
N GLY A 2 16.04 -10.37 12.91
CA GLY A 2 16.35 -9.68 14.17
C GLY A 2 15.51 -8.40 14.38
N PRO A 3 15.42 -7.84 15.61
CA PRO A 3 14.58 -6.67 15.93
C PRO A 3 14.85 -5.42 15.06
N LYS A 4 16.12 -5.16 14.72
CA LYS A 4 16.50 -4.03 13.84
C LYS A 4 15.95 -4.17 12.42
N ALA A 5 15.78 -5.39 11.91
CA ALA A 5 15.22 -5.61 10.58
C ALA A 5 13.72 -5.26 10.55
N ILE A 6 13.00 -5.54 11.64
CA ILE A 6 11.57 -5.21 11.78
C ILE A 6 11.37 -3.69 11.78
N TRP A 7 12.12 -2.95 12.61
CA TRP A 7 11.96 -1.49 12.70
C TRP A 7 12.19 -0.77 11.36
N ARG A 8 13.21 -1.18 10.60
CA ARG A 8 13.48 -0.59 9.27
C ARG A 8 12.34 -0.85 8.30
N GLU A 9 11.77 -2.05 8.33
CA GLU A 9 10.65 -2.41 7.47
C GLU A 9 9.36 -1.68 7.85
N ASP A 10 9.09 -1.50 9.15
CA ASP A 10 7.94 -0.74 9.64
C ASP A 10 8.08 0.75 9.28
N MET A 11 9.30 1.30 9.37
CA MET A 11 9.59 2.68 8.95
C MET A 11 9.35 2.86 7.44
N ILE A 12 9.87 1.95 6.60
CA ILE A 12 9.64 2.00 5.14
C ILE A 12 8.14 1.88 4.85
N THR A 13 7.45 0.93 5.48
CA THR A 13 6.01 0.73 5.32
C THR A 13 5.24 2.01 5.68
N SER A 14 5.61 2.65 6.80
CA SER A 14 5.00 3.90 7.25
C SER A 14 5.22 5.03 6.25
N LEU A 15 6.45 5.20 5.74
CA LEU A 15 6.77 6.24 4.75
C LEU A 15 5.99 6.05 3.44
N LEU A 16 5.89 4.82 2.95
CA LEU A 16 5.13 4.49 1.74
C LEU A 16 3.62 4.76 1.93
N ALA A 17 3.07 4.36 3.08
CA ALA A 17 1.68 4.63 3.42
C ALA A 17 1.40 6.14 3.56
N THR A 18 2.30 6.89 4.20
CA THR A 18 2.19 8.35 4.31
C THR A 18 2.23 9.01 2.93
N ALA A 19 3.13 8.58 2.04
CA ALA A 19 3.18 9.10 0.68
C ALA A 19 1.89 8.82 -0.10
N LEU A 20 1.34 7.62 0.01
CA LEU A 20 0.05 7.24 -0.60
C LEU A 20 -1.09 8.13 -0.11
N VAL A 21 -1.23 8.29 1.21
CA VAL A 21 -2.28 9.13 1.82
C VAL A 21 -2.09 10.60 1.43
N ALA A 22 -0.86 11.13 1.47
CA ALA A 22 -0.58 12.49 1.03
C ALA A 22 -0.96 12.72 -0.45
N GLY A 23 -0.67 11.74 -1.32
CA GLY A 23 -1.10 11.76 -2.72
C GLY A 23 -2.61 11.79 -2.86
N LEU A 24 -3.34 10.97 -2.10
CA LEU A 24 -4.81 10.95 -2.10
C LEU A 24 -5.40 12.30 -1.69
N PHE A 25 -4.85 12.94 -0.66
CA PHE A 25 -5.29 14.27 -0.23
C PHE A 25 -4.99 15.35 -1.27
N LEU A 26 -3.80 15.32 -1.88
CA LEU A 26 -3.41 16.27 -2.92
C LEU A 26 -4.33 16.15 -4.15
N ASP A 27 -4.64 14.93 -4.56
CA ASP A 27 -5.50 14.65 -5.69
C ASP A 27 -6.96 15.07 -5.41
N GLY A 28 -7.49 14.71 -4.24
CA GLY A 28 -8.82 15.15 -3.80
C GLY A 28 -8.93 16.67 -3.68
N TRP A 29 -7.87 17.36 -3.23
CA TRP A 29 -7.83 18.81 -3.19
C TRP A 29 -7.91 19.43 -4.59
N ASN A 30 -7.19 18.88 -5.57
CA ASN A 30 -7.29 19.30 -6.97
C ASN A 30 -8.71 19.12 -7.52
N HIS A 31 -9.37 17.98 -7.27
CA HIS A 31 -10.76 17.76 -7.69
C HIS A 31 -11.71 18.82 -7.13
N ILE A 32 -11.59 19.16 -5.86
CA ILE A 32 -12.48 20.12 -5.20
C ILE A 32 -12.20 21.56 -5.65
N ASN A 33 -10.92 21.96 -5.75
CA ASN A 33 -10.55 23.38 -5.84
C ASN A 33 -10.20 23.85 -7.24
N LEU A 34 -9.74 22.95 -8.11
CA LEU A 34 -9.29 23.31 -9.47
C LEU A 34 -10.20 22.73 -10.54
N GLN A 35 -10.77 21.55 -10.30
CA GLN A 35 -11.70 20.90 -11.23
C GLN A 35 -13.17 21.15 -10.91
N ASN A 36 -13.48 21.87 -9.82
CA ASN A 36 -14.85 22.18 -9.38
C ASN A 36 -15.75 20.94 -9.24
N GLY A 37 -15.19 19.83 -8.75
CA GLY A 37 -15.88 18.55 -8.61
C GLY A 37 -16.07 17.77 -9.92
N ALA A 38 -15.51 18.24 -11.04
CA ALA A 38 -15.48 17.46 -12.27
C ALA A 38 -14.57 16.23 -12.13
N LEU A 39 -14.83 15.22 -12.96
CA LEU A 39 -14.07 13.96 -13.00
C LEU A 39 -12.61 14.11 -13.47
N GLY A 40 -12.25 15.23 -14.10
CA GLY A 40 -10.89 15.47 -14.59
C GLY A 40 -10.43 14.47 -15.66
N GLU A 41 -9.20 14.65 -16.12
CA GLU A 41 -8.50 13.62 -16.91
C GLU A 41 -7.85 12.60 -15.97
N PHE A 42 -7.74 11.35 -16.41
CA PHE A 42 -7.14 10.28 -15.61
C PHE A 42 -5.63 10.48 -15.38
N TRP A 43 -4.89 11.01 -16.37
CA TRP A 43 -3.45 11.20 -16.27
C TRP A 43 -3.11 12.68 -16.09
N THR A 44 -2.94 13.12 -14.86
CA THR A 44 -2.50 14.49 -14.55
C THR A 44 -1.35 14.47 -13.56
N PHE A 45 -0.60 15.58 -13.48
CA PHE A 45 0.51 15.67 -12.54
C PHE A 45 0.04 15.58 -11.07
N TRP A 46 -1.22 15.92 -10.78
CA TRP A 46 -1.82 15.83 -9.44
C TRP A 46 -1.93 14.39 -8.93
N HIS A 47 -2.21 13.45 -9.83
CA HIS A 47 -2.23 12.01 -9.52
C HIS A 47 -0.82 11.43 -9.29
N GLY A 48 0.25 12.16 -9.63
CA GLY A 48 1.61 11.63 -9.64
C GLY A 48 2.05 11.05 -8.30
N LEU A 49 1.79 11.77 -7.20
CA LEU A 49 2.14 11.30 -5.85
C LEU A 49 1.26 10.12 -5.41
N LEU A 50 -0.03 10.14 -5.77
CA LEU A 50 -0.97 9.05 -5.50
C LEU A 50 -0.53 7.75 -6.19
N TYR A 51 -0.22 7.81 -7.49
CA TYR A 51 0.25 6.66 -8.25
C TYR A 51 1.60 6.14 -7.79
N LEU A 52 2.53 7.04 -7.47
CA LEU A 52 3.83 6.64 -6.92
C LEU A 52 3.66 5.95 -5.56
N GLY A 53 2.89 6.54 -4.65
CA GLY A 53 2.63 5.98 -3.33
C GLY A 53 1.93 4.63 -3.41
N PHE A 54 0.95 4.49 -4.29
CA PHE A 54 0.22 3.24 -4.51
C PHE A 54 1.15 2.16 -5.09
N THR A 55 1.84 2.46 -6.19
CA THR A 55 2.71 1.51 -6.88
C THR A 55 3.86 1.06 -5.98
N ALA A 56 4.50 1.98 -5.26
CA ALA A 56 5.58 1.66 -4.34
C ALA A 56 5.08 0.81 -3.15
N SER A 57 3.90 1.13 -2.60
CA SER A 57 3.28 0.33 -1.53
C SER A 57 2.91 -1.08 -1.99
N ALA A 58 2.33 -1.20 -3.19
CA ALA A 58 1.98 -2.49 -3.80
C ALA A 58 3.24 -3.35 -4.02
N PHE A 59 4.27 -2.77 -4.65
CA PHE A 59 5.53 -3.45 -4.88
C PHE A 59 6.21 -3.88 -3.57
N TRP A 60 6.20 -3.02 -2.56
CA TRP A 60 6.71 -3.34 -1.23
C TRP A 60 5.94 -4.50 -0.59
N ALA A 61 4.62 -4.42 -0.50
CA ALA A 61 3.80 -5.47 0.12
C ALA A 61 3.95 -6.83 -0.58
N VAL A 62 4.00 -6.81 -1.92
CA VAL A 62 4.16 -8.01 -2.75
C VAL A 62 5.55 -8.63 -2.53
N THR A 63 6.63 -7.86 -2.68
CA THR A 63 8.01 -8.37 -2.52
C THR A 63 8.36 -8.81 -1.11
N ARG A 64 7.68 -8.29 -0.08
CA ARG A 64 7.86 -8.71 1.32
C ARG A 64 6.94 -9.86 1.74
N ASN A 65 6.16 -10.44 0.82
CA ASN A 65 5.28 -11.57 1.09
C ASN A 65 5.86 -12.91 0.58
N PRO A 66 6.58 -13.67 1.42
CA PRO A 66 7.21 -14.93 1.01
C PRO A 66 6.20 -16.01 0.59
N HIS A 67 4.91 -15.91 0.96
CA HIS A 67 3.88 -16.84 0.48
C HIS A 67 3.63 -16.75 -1.03
N LEU A 68 3.90 -15.60 -1.65
CA LEU A 68 3.70 -15.42 -3.07
C LEU A 68 4.78 -16.10 -3.92
N TYR A 69 5.96 -16.36 -3.35
CA TYR A 69 7.14 -16.80 -4.10
C TYR A 69 7.70 -18.15 -3.64
N THR A 70 7.42 -18.56 -2.41
CA THR A 70 8.00 -19.77 -1.83
C THR A 70 6.91 -20.76 -1.45
N ARG A 71 6.81 -21.86 -2.23
CA ARG A 71 5.85 -22.93 -1.98
C ARG A 71 6.14 -23.61 -0.64
N GLY A 72 5.16 -23.64 0.26
CA GLY A 72 5.31 -24.21 1.60
C GLY A 72 5.95 -23.28 2.63
N ALA A 73 6.15 -21.99 2.31
CA ALA A 73 6.58 -21.01 3.31
C ALA A 73 5.60 -20.96 4.50
N LYS A 74 6.14 -21.05 5.71
CA LYS A 74 5.43 -20.84 6.98
C LYS A 74 6.00 -19.58 7.65
N PRO A 75 5.74 -18.38 7.11
CA PRO A 75 6.21 -17.16 7.74
C PRO A 75 5.61 -17.05 9.16
N PRO A 76 6.37 -16.43 10.09
CA PRO A 76 5.85 -16.17 11.42
C PRO A 76 4.57 -15.31 11.33
N PRO A 77 3.53 -15.63 12.12
CA PRO A 77 2.24 -14.95 12.03
C PRO A 77 2.41 -13.46 12.36
N TYR A 78 1.96 -12.60 11.45
CA TYR A 78 1.92 -11.15 11.63
C TYR A 78 0.57 -10.58 11.17
N PHE A 79 -0.53 -11.17 11.64
CA PHE A 79 -1.76 -10.47 12.02
C PHE A 79 -2.67 -11.46 12.76
N HIS A 80 -2.68 -11.36 14.10
CA HIS A 80 -3.47 -12.09 15.10
C HIS A 80 -3.72 -13.62 14.90
N PRO A 81 -3.35 -14.48 15.88
CA PRO A 81 -3.63 -15.93 15.85
C PRO A 81 -5.09 -16.30 15.56
N LEU A 82 -6.02 -15.42 15.92
CA LEU A 82 -7.48 -15.58 15.77
C LEU A 82 -7.97 -15.65 14.32
N LEU A 83 -7.30 -14.97 13.38
CA LEU A 83 -7.75 -14.91 11.99
C LEU A 83 -7.08 -15.99 11.12
N GLY A 84 -6.08 -16.70 11.64
CA GLY A 84 -5.39 -17.79 10.93
C GLY A 84 -4.71 -17.36 9.62
N VAL A 85 -4.55 -16.05 9.37
CA VAL A 85 -4.00 -15.53 8.13
C VAL A 85 -2.48 -15.38 8.27
N PRO A 86 -1.66 -16.18 7.56
CA PRO A 86 -0.21 -16.14 7.71
C PRO A 86 0.46 -15.01 6.91
N LEU A 87 -0.29 -13.98 6.51
CA LEU A 87 0.28 -12.85 5.78
C LEU A 87 0.92 -11.84 6.72
N ARG A 88 2.07 -11.31 6.30
CA ARG A 88 2.73 -10.17 6.94
C ARG A 88 2.08 -8.82 6.60
N TYR A 89 1.30 -8.77 5.52
CA TYR A 89 0.60 -7.59 5.02
C TYR A 89 -0.82 -7.90 4.48
N PRO A 90 -1.70 -8.59 5.23
CA PRO A 90 -3.00 -9.04 4.69
C PRO A 90 -3.89 -7.88 4.26
N LEU A 91 -3.91 -6.80 5.06
CA LEU A 91 -4.68 -5.60 4.74
C LEU A 91 -4.13 -4.85 3.52
N ALA A 92 -2.82 -4.84 3.31
CA ALA A 92 -2.24 -4.20 2.12
C ALA A 92 -2.58 -4.98 0.85
N ILE A 93 -2.55 -6.31 0.89
CA ILE A 93 -2.96 -7.15 -0.24
C ILE A 93 -4.47 -7.03 -0.50
N GLY A 94 -5.29 -7.00 0.56
CA GLY A 94 -6.73 -6.72 0.43
C GLY A 94 -7.00 -5.34 -0.17
N GLY A 95 -6.32 -4.30 0.31
CA GLY A 95 -6.42 -2.95 -0.24
C GLY A 95 -5.97 -2.87 -1.70
N LEU A 96 -4.90 -3.59 -2.08
CA LEU A 96 -4.47 -3.70 -3.47
C LEU A 96 -5.56 -4.33 -4.36
N ALA A 97 -6.17 -5.43 -3.90
CA ALA A 97 -7.27 -6.07 -4.64
C ALA A 97 -8.48 -5.14 -4.80
N LEU A 98 -8.87 -4.44 -3.73
CA LEU A 98 -9.96 -3.45 -3.79
C LEU A 98 -9.65 -2.32 -4.78
N ALA A 99 -8.45 -1.75 -4.70
CA ALA A 99 -8.02 -0.67 -5.60
C ALA A 99 -8.00 -1.08 -7.07
N THR A 100 -7.79 -2.36 -7.39
CA THR A 100 -7.86 -2.85 -8.77
C THR A 100 -9.28 -3.02 -9.32
N ILE A 101 -10.30 -3.11 -8.45
CA ILE A 101 -11.68 -3.37 -8.86
C ILE A 101 -12.48 -2.06 -9.01
N GLY A 102 -12.12 -1.00 -8.28
CA GLY A 102 -12.78 0.31 -8.34
C GLY A 102 -14.01 0.37 -7.45
#